data_AF-A0A7C9EF81-F1
#
_entry.id   AF-A0A7C9EF81-F1
#
_cell.length_a   1.000
_cell.length_b   1.000
_cell.length_c   1.000
_cell.angle_alpha   90.00
_cell.angle_beta   90.00
_cell.angle_gamma   90.00
#
_symmetry.space_group_name_H-M   'P 1'
#
loop_
_entity.id
_entity.type
_entity.pdbx_description
1 polymer ?
#
loop_
_entity_poly.entity_id
_entity_poly.type
_entity_poly.pdbx_seq_one_letter_code
_entity_poly.pdbx_strand_id
1 'polypeptide(L)'
;SYMYKINGTANINAIRASAEKGVKRFVYISATDFGLVNYILQGYYEGKRAAETELLTRFPYGGVILRPGFVYGTRRVGSMKLPLGVIGSPLEMILQHAKPLTQ
;
A
#
# COMPACT_ATOMS: atom_id res chain seq x y z
N SER A 1 3.10 11.34 11.04
CA SER A 1 2.23 12.03 10.06
C SER A 1 0.81 11.45 10.12
N TYR A 2 -0.21 12.17 9.63
CA TYR A 2 -1.60 11.66 9.56
C TYR A 2 -1.70 10.38 8.71
N MET A 3 -0.98 10.34 7.58
CA MET A 3 -0.90 9.17 6.70
C MET A 3 -0.36 7.92 7.37
N TYR A 4 0.63 8.06 8.27
CA TYR A 4 1.16 6.93 9.03
C TYR A 4 0.15 6.37 10.03
N LYS A 5 -0.64 7.24 10.69
CA LYS A 5 -1.68 6.79 11.62
C LYS A 5 -2.73 5.93 10.89
N ILE A 6 -3.12 6.34 9.69
CA ILE A 6 -4.12 5.61 8.89
C ILE A 6 -3.53 4.35 8.25
N ASN A 7 -2.37 4.46 7.60
CA ASN A 7 -1.84 3.36 6.78
C ASN A 7 -0.94 2.40 7.57
N GLY A 8 -0.43 2.82 8.72
CA GLY A 8 0.35 2.00 9.65
C GLY A 8 -0.46 1.65 10.89
N THR A 9 -0.63 2.62 11.81
CA THR A 9 -1.18 2.35 13.15
C THR A 9 -2.54 1.65 13.13
N ALA A 10 -3.49 2.11 12.30
CA ALA A 10 -4.80 1.48 12.19
C ALA A 10 -4.73 0.04 11.68
N ASN A 11 -3.90 -0.22 10.67
CA ASN A 11 -3.72 -1.56 10.09
C ASN A 11 -3.00 -2.50 11.06
N ILE A 12 -1.97 -2.02 11.77
CA ILE A 12 -1.29 -2.76 12.83
C ILE A 12 -2.27 -3.17 13.92
N ASN A 13 -3.14 -2.25 14.36
CA ASN A 13 -4.15 -2.55 15.37
C ASN A 13 -5.16 -3.59 14.87
N ALA A 14 -5.59 -3.51 13.62
CA ALA A 14 -6.48 -4.50 13.03
C ALA A 14 -5.83 -5.90 12.96
N ILE A 15 -4.55 -5.98 12.58
CA ILE A 15 -3.76 -7.22 12.57
C ILE A 15 -3.67 -7.80 13.99
N ARG A 16 -3.30 -6.98 14.97
CA ARG A 16 -3.17 -7.39 16.38
C ARG A 16 -4.49 -7.92 16.94
N ALA A 17 -5.56 -7.14 16.77
CA ALA A 17 -6.90 -7.55 17.23
C ALA A 17 -7.36 -8.85 16.56
N SER A 18 -7.07 -9.02 15.26
CA SER A 18 -7.40 -10.26 14.55
C SER A 18 -6.61 -11.46 15.08
N ALA A 19 -5.33 -11.28 15.38
CA ALA A 19 -4.48 -12.32 15.96
C ALA A 19 -4.96 -12.70 17.37
N GLU A 20 -5.28 -11.71 18.21
CA GLU A 20 -5.82 -11.92 19.57
C GLU A 20 -7.16 -12.64 19.57
N LYS A 21 -7.98 -12.43 18.53
CA LYS A 21 -9.26 -13.13 18.35
C LYS A 21 -9.13 -14.50 17.67
N GLY A 22 -7.91 -14.97 17.38
CA GLY A 22 -7.68 -16.29 16.80
C GLY A 22 -8.12 -16.42 15.34
N VAL A 23 -8.16 -15.31 14.60
CA VAL A 23 -8.41 -15.34 13.15
C VAL A 23 -7.34 -16.20 12.48
N LYS A 24 -7.74 -17.11 11.58
CA LYS A 24 -6.81 -18.08 10.96
C LYS A 24 -6.00 -17.48 9.81
N ARG A 25 -6.57 -16.52 9.08
CA ARG A 25 -5.95 -15.92 7.89
C ARG A 25 -6.20 -14.43 7.84
N PHE A 26 -5.19 -13.67 7.48
CA PHE A 26 -5.29 -12.22 7.32
C PHE A 26 -4.62 -11.81 6.02
N VAL A 27 -5.36 -11.10 5.17
CA VAL A 27 -4.86 -10.61 3.88
C VAL A 27 -4.68 -9.10 3.97
N TYR A 28 -3.49 -8.63 3.65
CA TYR A 28 -3.16 -7.21 3.65
C TYR A 28 -2.79 -6.72 2.26
N ILE A 29 -3.43 -5.64 1.83
CA ILE A 29 -3.11 -4.95 0.58
C ILE A 29 -2.18 -3.80 0.90
N SER A 30 -0.93 -3.96 0.50
CA SER A 30 0.11 -2.95 0.58
C SER A 30 0.23 -2.21 -0.75
N ALA A 31 1.41 -1.68 -1.07
CA ALA A 31 1.71 -1.04 -2.34
C ALA A 31 3.14 -1.41 -2.76
N THR A 32 3.38 -1.56 -4.07
CA THR A 32 4.75 -1.61 -4.58
C THR A 32 5.44 -0.28 -4.34
N ASP A 33 6.71 -0.37 -3.99
CA ASP A 33 7.56 0.79 -3.84
C ASP A 33 8.01 1.29 -5.23
N PHE A 34 7.60 2.51 -5.58
CA PHE A 34 7.98 3.17 -6.83
C PHE A 34 9.06 4.25 -6.63
N GLY A 35 10.03 4.02 -5.74
CA GLY A 35 11.26 4.80 -5.64
C GLY A 35 11.06 6.29 -5.39
N LEU A 36 10.91 7.08 -6.46
CA LEU A 36 10.73 8.55 -6.45
C LEU A 36 9.52 9.01 -5.62
N VAL A 37 8.45 8.20 -5.53
CA VAL A 37 7.21 8.56 -4.82
C VAL A 37 7.39 8.51 -3.29
N ASN A 38 8.41 7.80 -2.79
CA ASN A 38 8.67 7.69 -1.35
C ASN A 38 8.96 9.04 -0.69
N TYR A 39 9.59 9.97 -1.41
CA TYR A 39 9.95 11.27 -0.83
C TYR A 39 8.73 12.15 -0.56
N ILE A 40 7.66 12.01 -1.36
CA ILE A 40 6.41 12.76 -1.21
C ILE A 40 5.42 12.02 -0.28
N LEU A 41 5.44 10.69 -0.29
CA LEU A 41 4.50 9.83 0.45
C LEU A 41 5.16 8.98 1.53
N GLN A 42 6.19 9.52 2.20
CA GLN A 42 6.98 8.78 3.19
C GLN A 42 6.11 8.11 4.26
N GLY A 43 5.16 8.84 4.87
CA GLY A 43 4.27 8.29 5.89
C GLY A 43 3.27 7.23 5.39
N TYR A 44 2.99 7.19 4.08
CA TYR A 44 2.15 6.13 3.49
C TYR A 44 2.94 4.83 3.39
N TYR A 45 4.13 4.87 2.77
CA TYR A 45 4.96 3.68 2.57
C TYR A 45 5.55 3.16 3.88
N GLU A 46 5.98 4.03 4.79
CA GLU A 46 6.43 3.63 6.13
C GLU A 46 5.30 2.95 6.91
N GLY A 47 4.09 3.49 6.84
CA GLY A 47 2.92 2.89 7.48
C GLY A 47 2.61 1.51 6.90
N LYS A 48 2.61 1.39 5.57
CA LYS A 48 2.40 0.12 4.86
C LYS A 48 3.44 -0.92 5.26
N ARG A 49 4.73 -0.57 5.25
CA ARG A 49 5.84 -1.46 5.67
C ARG A 49 5.73 -1.88 7.14
N ALA A 50 5.40 -0.96 8.04
CA ALA A 50 5.24 -1.30 9.46
C ALA A 50 4.09 -2.31 9.68
N ALA A 51 2.98 -2.16 8.95
CA ALA A 51 1.89 -3.13 8.98
C ALA A 51 2.26 -4.48 8.36
N GLU A 52 3.07 -4.51 7.29
CA GLU A 52 3.60 -5.76 6.73
C GLU A 52 4.44 -6.53 7.75
N THR A 53 5.34 -5.85 8.47
CA THR A 53 6.18 -6.47 9.51
C THR A 53 5.33 -7.06 10.64
N GLU A 54 4.32 -6.32 11.11
CA GLU A 54 3.42 -6.84 12.15
C GLU A 54 2.64 -8.05 11.65
N LEU A 55 2.16 -8.04 10.40
CA LEU A 55 1.44 -9.17 9.81
C LEU A 55 2.29 -10.42 9.75
N LEU A 56 3.52 -10.32 9.26
CA LEU A 56 4.45 -11.46 9.18
C LEU A 56 4.80 -12.01 10.57
N THR A 57 4.83 -11.14 11.58
CA THR A 57 5.09 -11.53 12.97
C THR A 57 3.90 -12.26 13.59
N ARG A 58 2.68 -11.78 13.37
CA ARG A 58 1.46 -12.30 14.02
C ARG A 58 0.81 -13.46 13.27
N PHE A 59 1.01 -13.54 11.95
CA PHE A 59 0.43 -14.55 11.08
C PHE A 59 1.52 -15.24 10.23
N PRO A 60 2.48 -15.94 10.85
CA PRO A 60 3.61 -16.53 10.12
C PRO A 60 3.19 -17.51 9.00
N TYR A 61 2.07 -18.21 9.19
CA TYR A 61 1.54 -19.18 8.21
C TYR A 61 0.20 -18.78 7.59
N GLY A 62 -0.46 -17.74 8.13
CA GLY A 62 -1.81 -17.31 7.73
C GLY A 62 -1.86 -15.91 7.10
N GLY A 63 -0.72 -15.22 7.03
CA GLY A 63 -0.62 -13.86 6.53
C GLY A 63 -0.33 -13.85 5.04
N VAL A 64 -1.09 -13.08 4.27
CA VAL A 64 -0.83 -12.83 2.84
C VAL A 64 -0.67 -11.34 2.62
N ILE A 65 0.43 -10.93 1.99
CA ILE A 65 0.68 -9.54 1.61
C ILE A 65 0.60 -9.43 0.09
N LEU A 66 -0.36 -8.65 -0.40
CA LEU A 66 -0.45 -8.27 -1.80
C LEU A 66 0.21 -6.90 -1.98
N ARG A 67 1.19 -6.82 -2.87
CA ARG A 67 1.85 -5.55 -3.25
C ARG A 67 1.49 -5.23 -4.70
N PRO A 68 0.31 -4.64 -4.94
CA PRO A 68 -0.08 -4.23 -6.29
C PRO A 68 0.75 -3.04 -6.76
N GLY A 69 0.96 -3.00 -8.09
CA GLY A 69 1.42 -1.84 -8.84
C GLY A 69 0.35 -0.75 -8.95
N PHE A 70 0.42 0.08 -9.99
CA PHE A 70 -0.64 1.06 -10.20
C PHE A 70 -1.92 0.35 -10.66
N VAL A 71 -2.95 0.37 -9.82
CA VAL A 71 -4.24 -0.23 -10.18
C VAL A 71 -5.03 0.77 -11.03
N TYR A 72 -5.13 0.49 -12.32
CA TYR A 72 -5.91 1.29 -13.26
C TYR A 72 -7.31 0.72 -13.48
N GLY A 73 -8.28 1.63 -13.67
CA GLY A 73 -9.68 1.30 -13.94
C GLY A 73 -10.55 2.56 -14.01
N THR A 74 -11.81 2.44 -14.39
CA THR A 74 -12.73 3.59 -14.40
C THR A 74 -13.23 3.85 -12.98
N ARG A 75 -12.63 4.81 -12.27
CA ARG A 75 -13.07 5.21 -10.93
C ARG A 75 -14.22 6.20 -11.06
N ARG A 76 -15.37 5.86 -10.49
CA ARG A 76 -16.49 6.80 -10.38
C ARG A 76 -16.32 7.65 -9.12
N VAL A 77 -16.22 8.96 -9.26
CA VAL A 77 -16.18 9.91 -8.15
C VAL A 77 -17.38 10.83 -8.32
N GLY A 78 -18.42 10.62 -7.50
CA GLY A 78 -19.71 11.28 -7.69
C GLY A 78 -20.38 10.86 -9.01
N SER A 79 -20.78 11.83 -9.84
CA SER A 79 -21.37 11.58 -11.17
C SER A 79 -20.32 11.35 -12.27
N MET A 80 -19.04 11.67 -12.04
CA MET A 80 -17.99 11.59 -13.05
C MET A 80 -17.30 10.22 -13.07
N LYS A 81 -17.06 9.68 -14.28
CA LYS A 81 -16.25 8.48 -14.52
C LYS A 81 -14.84 8.93 -14.93
N LEU A 82 -13.86 8.69 -14.06
CA LEU A 82 -12.44 8.95 -14.34
C LEU A 82 -11.79 7.66 -14.85
N PRO A 83 -11.48 7.54 -16.15
CA PRO A 83 -10.73 6.41 -16.67
C PRO A 83 -9.26 6.55 -16.25
N LEU A 84 -8.94 6.06 -15.05
CA LEU A 84 -7.59 6.17 -14.47
C LEU A 84 -6.54 5.39 -15.27
N GLY A 85 -6.93 4.55 -16.24
CA GLY A 85 -6.00 3.89 -17.15
C GLY A 85 -5.37 4.79 -18.19
N VAL A 86 -6.03 5.87 -18.62
CA VAL A 86 -5.48 6.76 -19.67
C VAL A 86 -4.44 7.73 -19.11
N ILE A 87 -4.58 8.11 -17.83
CA ILE A 87 -3.64 8.99 -17.12
C ILE A 87 -2.62 8.17 -16.30
N GLY A 88 -3.04 7.02 -15.78
CA GLY A 88 -2.24 6.20 -14.88
C GLY A 88 -1.13 5.40 -15.56
N SER A 89 -1.39 4.83 -16.75
CA SER A 89 -0.39 3.98 -17.41
C SER A 89 0.85 4.75 -17.92
N PRO A 90 0.76 5.98 -18.46
CA PRO A 90 1.95 6.75 -18.79
C PRO A 90 2.73 7.17 -17.53
N LEU A 91 2.02 7.52 -16.45
CA LEU A 91 2.64 7.92 -15.19
C LEU A 91 3.34 6.75 -14.48
N GLU A 92 2.73 5.56 -14.46
CA GLU A 92 3.34 4.33 -13.95
C GLU A 92 4.62 3.99 -14.72
N MET A 93 4.59 4.08 -16.05
CA MET A 93 5.79 3.86 -16.87
C MET A 93 6.91 4.84 -16.51
N ILE A 94 6.60 6.14 -16.38
CA ILE A 94 7.58 7.16 -15.99
C ILE A 94 8.14 6.87 -14.59
N LEU A 95 7.29 6.56 -13.61
CA LEU A 95 7.71 6.29 -12.23
C LEU A 95 8.52 4.99 -12.09
N GLN A 96 8.22 3.96 -12.89
CA GLN A 96 9.00 2.71 -12.94
C GLN A 96 10.37 2.90 -13.61
N HIS A 97 10.47 3.76 -14.64
CA HIS A 97 11.70 3.97 -15.41
C HIS A 97 12.55 5.14 -14.92
N ALA A 98 11.98 6.05 -14.13
CA ALA A 98 12.73 7.09 -13.43
C ALA A 98 13.53 6.45 -12.29
N LYS A 99 14.70 5.89 -12.62
CA LYS A 99 15.73 5.59 -11.61
C LYS A 99 16.12 6.89 -10.90
N PRO A 100 16.39 6.86 -9.58
CA PRO A 100 16.96 8.02 -8.92
C PRO A 100 18.30 8.31 -9.58
N LEU A 101 18.44 9.52 -10.15
CA LEU A 101 19.74 10.11 -10.44
C LEU A 101 20.35 10.51 -9.09
N THR A 102 20.79 9.51 -8.32
CA THR A 102 21.76 9.73 -7.26
C THR A 102 23.11 9.84 -7.96
N GLN A 103 23.55 11.07 -8.17
CA GLN A 103 24.96 11.41 -8.38
C GLN A 103 25.61 11.60 -7.00
#